data_AF-A0A2V7EXA2-F1
#
_entry.id   AF-A0A2V7EXA2-F1
#
_cell.length_a   1.000
_cell.length_b   1.000
_cell.length_c   1.000
_cell.angle_alpha   90.00
_cell.angle_beta   90.00
_cell.angle_gamma   90.00
#
_symmetry.space_group_name_H-M   'P 1'
#
loop_
_entity.id
_entity.type
_entity.pdbx_description
1 polymer ?
#
loop_
_entity_poly.entity_id
_entity_poly.type
_entity_poly.pdbx_seq_one_letter_code
_entity_poly.pdbx_strand_id
1 'polypeptide(L)'
;MALMKHLNGLVDVDRGIISREIFVNEDIYRAEQEQVFARAWLFIGHESQIRNPGDYLVSSMGEESVILCRDRSGRVHVFLNSCRHRGMKVCRYDEGNTIEFQCPYHGWSYATDGTLVGVPFAKDAYGAQLDRSQWGLIEVARLEVYKSTVWATWDRSAPSFLDYIGGYKVYLDLLLDAWDGREGGTEAIVGIHKWLVPCNWKFPAENFSGDRYHGVSHRSVDMVGIGPSGQSRRDMGERNQARWLDVSFPELGHSMIAFLRPHDAPLAPAYQDAPVVADYFRRCEEERKRRRGDSWRLFGGPGTMFPNTSPLARQPRTLAVWHPRGPHQTEVWRWYFVDADAPPEVKDFLRHYYIRYSGPSGLTEQDDMENWNYAHKASRGTIARQHPYNYEMGLGGSSWKRRAGTSSDEWRCANPEARHGSAGARPSDGGLGAISGPPGRTVSDVERLLLRQEVEEFLYREAELLDERRYEEWLELLTDDVRYFMPMRRNVPHDETEREFTREGVDVSWFDEGKDTLTRRVRQILTGIHWAEEPPSRICHMISNVQVLGAGPPGPSGTEIAVKSRFLVYRNRVETETDVLVGKREDLLRRVNGGFKLARRRIVLDQSVLLAKNLTFFF
;
A
#
# COMPACT_ATOMS: atom_id res chain seq x y z
N MET A 1 -16.26 29.50 -14.94
CA MET A 1 -17.25 30.35 -14.23
C MET A 1 -18.51 29.60 -13.77
N ALA A 2 -19.06 28.62 -14.53
CA ALA A 2 -20.22 27.84 -14.07
C ALA A 2 -19.94 26.95 -12.83
N LEU A 3 -18.75 26.35 -12.75
CA LEU A 3 -18.34 25.49 -11.62
C LEU A 3 -18.17 26.24 -10.29
N MET A 4 -17.61 27.47 -10.30
CA MET A 4 -17.48 28.30 -9.09
C MET A 4 -18.82 28.67 -8.46
N LYS A 5 -19.90 28.77 -9.26
CA LYS A 5 -21.26 28.99 -8.72
C LYS A 5 -21.80 27.78 -7.94
N HIS A 6 -21.30 26.58 -8.22
CA HIS A 6 -21.69 25.33 -7.52
C HIS A 6 -20.95 25.08 -6.20
N LEU A 7 -19.85 25.81 -5.93
CA LEU A 7 -19.07 25.63 -4.69
C LEU A 7 -19.65 26.38 -3.49
N ASN A 8 -20.39 27.47 -3.73
CA ASN A 8 -21.03 28.26 -2.67
C ASN A 8 -22.08 27.40 -1.93
N GLY A 9 -21.88 27.23 -0.61
CA GLY A 9 -22.77 26.45 0.25
C GLY A 9 -22.38 24.98 0.43
N LEU A 10 -21.27 24.52 -0.15
CA LEU A 10 -20.77 23.15 0.11
C LEU A 10 -20.02 23.04 1.44
N VAL A 11 -19.47 24.14 1.94
CA VAL A 11 -18.79 24.21 3.23
C VAL A 11 -19.30 25.46 3.96
N ASP A 12 -19.86 25.27 5.15
CA ASP A 12 -20.30 26.32 6.05
C ASP A 12 -19.51 26.18 7.37
N VAL A 13 -18.42 26.93 7.47
CA VAL A 13 -17.48 26.85 8.61
C VAL A 13 -18.12 27.41 9.88
N ASP A 14 -18.93 28.46 9.76
CA ASP A 14 -19.57 29.11 10.91
C ASP A 14 -20.58 28.19 11.59
N ARG A 15 -21.30 27.39 10.80
CA ARG A 15 -22.26 26.39 11.32
C ARG A 15 -21.66 25.01 11.49
N GLY A 16 -20.43 24.76 11.05
CA GLY A 16 -19.79 23.44 11.10
C GLY A 16 -20.53 22.40 10.24
N ILE A 17 -20.86 22.75 9.00
CA ILE A 17 -21.63 21.88 8.09
C ILE A 17 -20.86 21.70 6.78
N ILE A 18 -20.67 20.46 6.35
CA ILE A 18 -19.96 20.13 5.10
C ILE A 18 -20.82 19.23 4.22
N SER A 19 -21.03 19.61 2.96
CA SER A 19 -21.74 18.81 1.97
C SER A 19 -20.93 17.58 1.56
N ARG A 20 -21.60 16.43 1.41
CA ARG A 20 -20.97 15.19 0.95
C ARG A 20 -20.48 15.27 -0.50
N GLU A 21 -21.00 16.22 -1.28
CA GLU A 21 -20.61 16.48 -2.68
C GLU A 21 -19.09 16.59 -2.84
N ILE A 22 -18.41 17.25 -1.89
CA ILE A 22 -16.96 17.49 -2.00
C ILE A 22 -16.17 16.18 -2.06
N PHE A 23 -16.71 15.08 -1.52
CA PHE A 23 -16.03 13.79 -1.46
C PHE A 23 -16.32 12.88 -2.67
N VAL A 24 -17.29 13.21 -3.52
CA VAL A 24 -17.78 12.26 -4.55
C VAL A 24 -17.98 12.87 -5.93
N ASN A 25 -17.90 14.20 -6.07
CA ASN A 25 -18.20 14.90 -7.31
C ASN A 25 -16.96 15.02 -8.23
N GLU A 26 -17.09 14.54 -9.47
CA GLU A 26 -16.04 14.54 -10.49
C GLU A 26 -15.61 15.95 -10.93
N ASP A 27 -16.55 16.90 -11.03
CA ASP A 27 -16.23 18.26 -11.45
C ASP A 27 -15.47 19.01 -10.35
N ILE A 28 -15.84 18.78 -9.09
CA ILE A 28 -15.08 19.28 -7.93
C ILE A 28 -13.67 18.68 -7.95
N TYR A 29 -13.54 17.38 -8.19
CA TYR A 29 -12.25 16.72 -8.25
C TYR A 29 -11.32 17.31 -9.33
N ARG A 30 -11.85 17.55 -10.55
CA ARG A 30 -11.09 18.21 -11.62
C ARG A 30 -10.63 19.61 -11.19
N ALA A 31 -11.51 20.38 -10.54
CA ALA A 31 -11.12 21.67 -9.99
C ALA A 31 -10.08 21.56 -8.88
N GLU A 32 -10.12 20.53 -8.03
CA GLU A 32 -9.10 20.29 -7.01
C GLU A 32 -7.72 20.04 -7.65
N GLN A 33 -7.63 19.30 -8.76
CA GLN A 33 -6.36 19.13 -9.47
C GLN A 33 -5.76 20.49 -9.90
N GLU A 34 -6.58 21.38 -10.45
CA GLU A 34 -6.12 22.69 -10.95
C GLU A 34 -5.91 23.74 -9.83
N GLN A 35 -6.79 23.77 -8.83
CA GLN A 35 -6.86 24.86 -7.85
C GLN A 35 -6.18 24.50 -6.52
N VAL A 36 -5.98 23.22 -6.24
CA VAL A 36 -5.33 22.74 -5.02
C VAL A 36 -3.98 22.11 -5.36
N PHE A 37 -3.96 20.99 -6.08
CA PHE A 37 -2.72 20.21 -6.29
C PHE A 37 -1.71 20.89 -7.22
N ALA A 38 -2.16 21.66 -8.21
CA ALA A 38 -1.28 22.47 -9.05
C ALA A 38 -0.75 23.75 -8.38
N ARG A 39 -1.25 24.10 -7.18
CA ARG A 39 -0.93 25.39 -6.51
C ARG A 39 -0.26 25.22 -5.15
N ALA A 40 -0.67 24.22 -4.38
CA ALA A 40 -0.14 23.96 -3.05
C ALA A 40 1.29 23.43 -3.08
N TRP A 41 1.99 23.59 -1.95
CA TRP A 41 3.23 22.87 -1.69
C TRP A 41 2.93 21.41 -1.34
N LEU A 42 3.55 20.48 -2.05
CA LEU A 42 3.36 19.04 -1.91
C LEU A 42 4.66 18.35 -1.48
N PHE A 43 4.56 17.36 -0.60
CA PHE A 43 5.69 16.53 -0.20
C PHE A 43 6.11 15.60 -1.34
N ILE A 44 7.41 15.54 -1.62
CA ILE A 44 7.95 14.72 -2.71
C ILE A 44 8.73 13.51 -2.18
N GLY A 45 9.51 13.70 -1.12
CA GLY A 45 10.37 12.67 -0.55
C GLY A 45 11.38 13.24 0.44
N HIS A 46 12.42 12.47 0.74
CA HIS A 46 13.47 12.86 1.69
C HIS A 46 14.87 12.68 1.09
N GLU A 47 15.82 13.56 1.41
CA GLU A 47 17.19 13.54 0.85
C GLU A 47 17.95 12.24 1.14
N SER A 48 17.59 11.54 2.22
CA SER A 48 18.14 10.20 2.53
C SER A 48 17.81 9.13 1.48
N GLN A 49 16.84 9.39 0.59
CA GLN A 49 16.47 8.52 -0.53
C GLN A 49 17.24 8.86 -1.81
N ILE A 50 17.95 10.00 -1.85
CA ILE A 50 18.75 10.46 -2.98
C ILE A 50 20.10 11.00 -2.50
N ARG A 51 20.87 10.17 -1.79
CA ARG A 51 22.10 10.61 -1.09
C ARG A 51 23.23 10.93 -2.06
N ASN A 52 23.36 10.15 -3.13
CA ASN A 52 24.46 10.24 -4.06
C ASN A 52 24.04 10.95 -5.36
N PRO A 53 24.97 11.62 -6.05
CA PRO A 53 24.75 12.09 -7.41
C PRO A 53 24.24 10.97 -8.33
N GLY A 54 23.20 11.25 -9.09
CA GLY A 54 22.50 10.30 -9.95
C GLY A 54 21.37 9.52 -9.28
N ASP A 55 21.28 9.54 -7.94
CA ASP A 55 20.17 8.88 -7.24
C ASP A 55 18.85 9.57 -7.59
N TYR A 56 17.80 8.77 -7.81
CA TYR A 56 16.46 9.24 -8.08
C TYR A 56 15.39 8.43 -7.36
N LEU A 57 14.23 9.05 -7.16
CA LEU A 57 12.98 8.48 -6.69
C LEU A 57 11.84 9.00 -7.60
N VAL A 58 10.93 8.12 -8.02
CA VAL A 58 9.67 8.51 -8.66
C VAL A 58 8.63 8.75 -7.57
N SER A 59 8.05 9.96 -7.59
CA SER A 59 7.01 10.43 -6.67
C SER A 59 5.79 10.95 -7.43
N SER A 60 4.84 11.56 -6.73
CA SER A 60 3.60 12.06 -7.32
C SER A 60 3.17 13.42 -6.75
N MET A 61 2.67 14.30 -7.61
CA MET A 61 2.11 15.61 -7.27
C MET A 61 0.68 15.71 -7.80
N GLY A 62 -0.30 15.46 -6.93
CA GLY A 62 -1.68 15.19 -7.40
C GLY A 62 -1.71 13.90 -8.20
N GLU A 63 -2.18 13.97 -9.45
CA GLU A 63 -2.12 12.85 -10.40
C GLU A 63 -0.83 12.81 -11.24
N GLU A 64 -0.01 13.85 -11.18
CA GLU A 64 1.22 13.92 -11.98
C GLU A 64 2.31 13.01 -11.40
N SER A 65 3.00 12.26 -12.27
CA SER A 65 4.19 11.50 -11.91
C SER A 65 5.41 12.40 -12.00
N VAL A 66 6.24 12.44 -10.97
CA VAL A 66 7.45 13.28 -10.92
C VAL A 66 8.69 12.47 -10.59
N ILE A 67 9.86 12.96 -11.01
CA ILE A 67 11.18 12.41 -10.70
C ILE A 67 11.86 13.36 -9.72
N LEU A 68 12.09 12.91 -8.50
CA LEU A 68 13.02 13.53 -7.56
C LEU A 68 14.41 12.97 -7.85
N CYS A 69 15.40 13.80 -8.14
CA CYS A 69 16.77 13.31 -8.36
C CYS A 69 17.83 14.26 -7.84
N ARG A 70 19.01 13.72 -7.52
CA ARG A 70 20.23 14.50 -7.32
C ARG A 70 21.07 14.47 -8.58
N ASP A 71 21.38 15.62 -9.15
CA ASP A 71 22.21 15.70 -10.35
C ASP A 71 23.68 15.37 -10.08
N ARG A 72 24.52 15.40 -11.12
CA ARG A 72 25.97 15.18 -10.99
C ARG A 72 26.70 16.29 -10.21
N SER A 73 26.10 17.49 -10.10
CA SER A 73 26.64 18.62 -9.34
C SER A 73 26.26 18.57 -7.85
N GLY A 74 25.37 17.65 -7.47
CA GLY A 74 24.86 17.48 -6.11
C GLY A 74 23.56 18.24 -5.84
N ARG A 75 22.99 18.94 -6.84
CA ARG A 75 21.74 19.70 -6.74
C ARG A 75 20.53 18.78 -6.82
N VAL A 76 19.52 19.07 -5.99
CA VAL A 76 18.23 18.38 -5.99
C VAL A 76 17.30 19.00 -7.03
N HIS A 77 16.63 18.15 -7.81
CA HIS A 77 15.64 18.53 -8.81
C HIS A 77 14.36 17.72 -8.66
N VAL A 78 13.24 18.31 -9.09
CA VAL A 78 11.96 17.59 -9.27
C VAL A 78 11.41 17.89 -10.66
N PHE A 79 11.29 16.87 -11.50
CA PHE A 79 10.82 16.99 -12.89
C PHE A 79 9.50 16.28 -13.12
N LEU A 80 8.66 16.80 -14.00
CA LEU A 80 7.55 16.03 -14.59
C LEU A 80 8.10 14.81 -15.32
N ASN A 81 7.61 13.61 -14.96
CA ASN A 81 8.04 12.34 -15.55
C ASN A 81 7.34 12.10 -16.90
N SER A 82 7.52 13.02 -17.85
CA SER A 82 6.87 12.98 -19.15
C SER A 82 7.82 13.49 -20.23
N CYS A 83 8.18 12.59 -21.16
CA CYS A 83 9.03 12.92 -22.29
C CYS A 83 8.35 14.00 -23.13
N ARG A 84 9.10 15.07 -23.42
CA ARG A 84 8.59 16.20 -24.19
C ARG A 84 8.27 15.89 -25.65
N HIS A 85 8.69 14.73 -26.17
CA HIS A 85 8.40 14.31 -27.54
C HIS A 85 6.94 13.82 -27.69
N ARG A 86 6.53 12.81 -26.92
CA ARG A 86 5.21 12.15 -27.01
C ARG A 86 4.66 11.65 -25.67
N GLY A 87 5.07 12.25 -24.55
CA GLY A 87 4.49 12.03 -23.23
C GLY A 87 4.86 10.73 -22.53
N MET A 88 5.75 9.91 -23.09
CA MET A 88 6.19 8.66 -22.45
C MET A 88 6.95 8.95 -21.14
N LYS A 89 6.71 8.16 -20.08
CA LYS A 89 7.51 8.22 -18.86
C LYS A 89 8.99 7.92 -19.16
N VAL A 90 9.87 8.85 -18.78
CA VAL A 90 11.32 8.71 -18.99
C VAL A 90 11.98 7.92 -17.86
N CYS A 91 11.39 7.93 -16.68
CA CYS A 91 11.77 7.10 -15.55
C CYS A 91 10.64 6.14 -15.20
N ARG A 92 10.91 4.84 -15.16
CA ARG A 92 9.88 3.79 -14.98
C ARG A 92 10.08 2.95 -13.72
N TYR A 93 11.19 3.13 -13.02
CA TYR A 93 11.50 2.43 -11.79
C TYR A 93 11.22 3.35 -10.60
N ASP A 94 10.82 2.79 -9.47
CA ASP A 94 10.50 3.59 -8.28
C ASP A 94 11.70 4.37 -7.76
N GLU A 95 12.89 3.78 -7.79
CA GLU A 95 14.14 4.40 -7.35
C GLU A 95 15.35 3.78 -8.07
N GLY A 96 16.49 4.44 -8.01
CA GLY A 96 17.74 3.92 -8.54
C GLY A 96 18.82 5.00 -8.66
N ASN A 97 19.89 4.69 -9.38
CA ASN A 97 20.94 5.64 -9.73
C ASN A 97 21.14 5.63 -11.25
N THR A 98 21.21 6.80 -11.88
CA THR A 98 21.48 6.92 -13.32
C THR A 98 22.27 8.17 -13.65
N ILE A 99 22.93 8.14 -14.81
CA ILE A 99 23.66 9.28 -15.36
C ILE A 99 22.83 10.09 -16.39
N GLU A 100 21.74 9.50 -16.90
CA GLU A 100 20.73 10.12 -17.78
C GLU A 100 19.40 9.33 -17.73
N PHE A 101 18.29 9.99 -18.08
CA PHE A 101 16.97 9.37 -18.26
C PHE A 101 16.68 9.21 -19.76
N GLN A 102 16.64 7.97 -20.24
CA GLN A 102 16.36 7.68 -21.64
C GLN A 102 14.90 7.26 -21.85
N CYS A 103 14.18 7.99 -22.71
CA CYS A 103 12.83 7.67 -23.11
C CYS A 103 12.80 6.37 -23.95
N PRO A 104 12.08 5.31 -23.52
CA PRO A 104 12.08 4.02 -24.22
C PRO A 104 11.33 4.05 -25.56
N TYR A 105 10.52 5.08 -25.82
CA TYR A 105 9.72 5.13 -27.05
C TYR A 105 10.58 5.47 -28.28
N HIS A 106 11.33 6.57 -28.25
CA HIS A 106 12.13 7.05 -29.39
C HIS A 106 13.57 7.41 -29.02
N GLY A 107 14.02 7.03 -27.82
CA GLY A 107 15.40 7.20 -27.36
C GLY A 107 15.85 8.63 -27.06
N TRP A 108 14.93 9.60 -26.87
CA TRP A 108 15.31 10.92 -26.36
C TRP A 108 15.90 10.77 -24.95
N SER A 109 17.15 11.23 -24.76
CA SER A 109 17.89 11.14 -23.50
C SER A 109 17.99 12.50 -22.83
N TYR A 110 17.69 12.54 -21.54
CA TYR A 110 17.74 13.73 -20.70
C TYR A 110 18.81 13.55 -19.62
N ALA A 111 19.68 14.55 -19.41
CA ALA A 111 20.62 14.52 -18.28
C ALA A 111 19.88 14.61 -16.94
N THR A 112 20.59 14.36 -15.83
CA THR A 112 20.01 14.42 -14.48
C THR A 112 19.67 15.84 -14.00
N ASP A 113 20.05 16.87 -14.77
CA ASP A 113 19.60 18.26 -14.62
C ASP A 113 18.37 18.58 -15.50
N GLY A 114 17.80 17.58 -16.19
CA GLY A 114 16.62 17.70 -17.05
C GLY A 114 16.91 18.12 -18.49
N THR A 115 18.15 18.49 -18.84
CA THR A 115 18.52 18.95 -20.19
C THR A 115 18.38 17.84 -21.23
N LEU A 116 17.80 18.12 -22.40
CA LEU A 116 17.76 17.17 -23.52
C LEU A 116 19.15 17.04 -24.16
N VAL A 117 19.83 15.94 -23.91
CA VAL A 117 21.21 15.69 -24.36
C VAL A 117 21.29 14.79 -25.60
N GLY A 118 20.36 13.84 -25.75
CA GLY A 118 20.37 12.85 -26.84
C GLY A 118 19.08 12.82 -27.64
N VAL A 119 19.18 12.86 -28.96
CA VAL A 119 18.06 12.67 -29.90
C VAL A 119 18.52 11.74 -31.03
N PRO A 120 18.00 10.50 -31.13
CA PRO A 120 18.34 9.60 -32.21
C PRO A 120 17.99 10.20 -33.58
N PHE A 121 18.85 9.95 -34.58
CA PHE A 121 18.71 10.46 -35.94
C PHE A 121 18.54 11.99 -36.04
N ALA A 122 19.04 12.77 -35.07
CA ALA A 122 18.84 14.22 -35.03
C ALA A 122 19.19 14.92 -36.36
N LYS A 123 20.33 14.58 -36.97
CA LYS A 123 20.78 15.19 -38.23
C LYS A 123 19.86 14.82 -39.39
N ASP A 124 19.47 13.55 -39.50
CA ASP A 124 18.73 13.04 -40.67
C ASP A 124 17.23 13.36 -40.59
N ALA A 125 16.65 13.32 -39.39
CA ALA A 125 15.21 13.53 -39.18
C ALA A 125 14.84 14.99 -38.84
N TYR A 126 15.72 15.73 -38.14
CA TYR A 126 15.45 17.11 -37.70
C TYR A 126 16.38 18.17 -38.33
N GLY A 127 17.46 17.76 -39.00
CA GLY A 127 18.46 18.68 -39.52
C GLY A 127 19.06 19.58 -38.43
N ALA A 128 19.16 20.88 -38.73
CA ALA A 128 19.62 21.91 -37.78
C ALA A 128 18.45 22.65 -37.09
N GLN A 129 17.20 22.20 -37.24
CA GLN A 129 16.02 22.96 -36.80
C GLN A 129 15.59 22.68 -35.36
N LEU A 130 15.97 21.53 -34.77
CA LEU A 130 15.60 21.20 -33.40
C LEU A 130 16.51 21.95 -32.40
N ASP A 131 15.97 22.99 -31.78
CA ASP A 131 16.57 23.64 -30.62
C ASP A 131 16.33 22.83 -29.34
N ARG A 132 17.29 21.97 -28.99
CA ARG A 132 17.19 21.07 -27.81
C ARG A 132 17.01 21.83 -26.50
N SER A 133 17.44 23.09 -26.40
CA SER A 133 17.33 23.88 -25.17
C SER A 133 15.88 24.16 -24.74
N GLN A 134 14.92 24.10 -25.69
CA GLN A 134 13.49 24.32 -25.42
C GLN A 134 12.74 23.05 -24.99
N TRP A 135 13.40 21.90 -25.06
CA TRP A 135 12.77 20.59 -24.95
C TRP A 135 13.31 19.74 -23.79
N GLY A 136 13.92 20.36 -22.79
CA GLY A 136 14.24 19.70 -21.51
C GLY A 136 13.00 19.26 -20.73
N LEU A 137 13.19 18.39 -19.74
CA LEU A 137 12.13 18.00 -18.81
C LEU A 137 11.58 19.24 -18.10
N ILE A 138 10.27 19.24 -17.83
CA ILE A 138 9.63 20.34 -17.11
C ILE A 138 9.98 20.20 -15.62
N GLU A 139 10.79 21.12 -15.10
CA GLU A 139 11.05 21.24 -13.66
C GLU A 139 9.85 21.88 -12.96
N VAL A 140 9.60 21.49 -11.71
CA VAL A 140 8.63 22.15 -10.83
C VAL A 140 8.92 23.65 -10.74
N ALA A 141 7.88 24.46 -10.55
CA ALA A 141 8.02 25.91 -10.54
C ALA A 141 8.84 26.41 -9.34
N ARG A 142 8.66 25.76 -8.19
CA ARG A 142 9.43 26.03 -6.96
C ARG A 142 9.71 24.71 -6.25
N LEU A 143 10.87 24.65 -5.60
CA LEU A 143 11.36 23.53 -4.81
C LEU A 143 11.97 24.07 -3.52
N GLU A 144 11.72 23.39 -2.41
CA GLU A 144 12.33 23.68 -1.11
C GLU A 144 12.83 22.38 -0.48
N VAL A 145 14.05 22.41 0.05
CA VAL A 145 14.57 21.35 0.92
C VAL A 145 14.54 21.85 2.35
N TYR A 146 13.59 21.35 3.14
CA TYR A 146 13.39 21.74 4.53
C TYR A 146 13.75 20.58 5.47
N LYS A 147 14.84 20.69 6.23
CA LYS A 147 15.29 19.62 7.16
C LYS A 147 15.30 18.24 6.49
N SER A 148 15.95 18.17 5.33
CA SER A 148 16.06 16.97 4.49
C SER A 148 14.74 16.47 3.87
N THR A 149 13.59 17.10 4.13
CA THR A 149 12.35 16.85 3.38
C THR A 149 12.28 17.71 2.13
N VAL A 150 11.87 17.13 1.01
CA VAL A 150 11.78 17.83 -0.29
C VAL A 150 10.33 18.15 -0.59
N TRP A 151 10.07 19.43 -0.84
CA TRP A 151 8.75 19.98 -1.14
C TRP A 151 8.78 20.70 -2.49
N ALA A 152 7.67 20.64 -3.23
CA ALA A 152 7.57 21.34 -4.50
C ALA A 152 6.16 21.86 -4.77
N THR A 153 6.06 22.84 -5.67
CA THR A 153 4.79 23.34 -6.22
C THR A 153 4.94 23.65 -7.71
N TRP A 154 3.84 23.49 -8.46
CA TRP A 154 3.74 23.90 -9.86
C TRP A 154 3.43 25.38 -10.04
N ASP A 155 3.07 26.10 -8.96
CA ASP A 155 2.72 27.51 -9.00
C ASP A 155 3.94 28.40 -8.73
N ARG A 156 4.35 29.13 -9.77
CA ARG A 156 5.45 30.12 -9.72
C ARG A 156 5.14 31.27 -8.76
N SER A 157 3.86 31.58 -8.55
CA SER A 157 3.38 32.65 -7.69
C SER A 157 3.06 32.22 -6.26
N ALA A 158 3.18 30.92 -5.94
CA ALA A 158 3.00 30.42 -4.59
C ALA A 158 3.92 31.17 -3.60
N PRO A 159 3.52 31.37 -2.33
CA PRO A 159 4.40 31.94 -1.31
C PRO A 159 5.64 31.05 -1.08
N SER A 160 6.63 31.56 -0.34
CA SER A 160 7.75 30.70 0.10
C SER A 160 7.23 29.53 0.92
N PHE A 161 7.98 28.42 0.99
CA PHE A 161 7.55 27.27 1.79
C PHE A 161 7.34 27.64 3.27
N LEU A 162 8.21 28.49 3.84
CA LEU A 162 8.08 28.95 5.22
C LEU A 162 6.85 29.84 5.43
N ASP A 163 6.52 30.71 4.47
CA ASP A 163 5.29 31.53 4.53
C ASP A 163 4.04 30.66 4.35
N TYR A 164 4.12 29.63 3.50
CA TYR A 164 3.03 28.68 3.28
C TYR A 164 2.69 27.91 4.57
N ILE A 165 3.70 27.36 5.25
CA ILE A 165 3.47 26.61 6.50
C ILE A 165 3.23 27.52 7.70
N GLY A 166 3.74 28.75 7.68
CA GLY A 166 3.58 29.75 8.74
C GLY A 166 3.88 29.17 10.13
N GLY A 167 2.94 29.36 11.07
CA GLY A 167 3.07 28.87 12.44
C GLY A 167 3.06 27.33 12.57
N TYR A 168 2.62 26.60 11.53
CA TYR A 168 2.64 25.14 11.51
C TYR A 168 4.07 24.58 11.57
N LYS A 169 5.06 25.40 11.20
CA LYS A 169 6.50 25.10 11.31
C LYS A 169 6.85 24.47 12.66
N VAL A 170 6.35 25.01 13.77
CA VAL A 170 6.65 24.49 15.12
C VAL A 170 6.27 23.02 15.27
N TYR A 171 5.20 22.58 14.63
CA TYR A 171 4.68 21.22 14.71
C TYR A 171 5.33 20.29 13.69
N LEU A 172 5.62 20.78 12.49
CA LEU A 172 6.42 20.04 11.50
C LEU A 172 7.81 19.75 12.06
N ASP A 173 8.42 20.71 12.77
CA ASP A 173 9.70 20.54 13.46
C ASP A 173 9.68 19.43 14.52
N LEU A 174 8.55 19.19 15.20
CA LEU A 174 8.44 18.08 16.14
C LEU A 174 8.57 16.72 15.45
N LEU A 175 8.22 16.63 14.17
CA LEU A 175 8.43 15.44 13.33
C LEU A 175 9.83 15.41 12.72
N LEU A 176 10.41 16.53 12.30
CA LEU A 176 11.63 16.55 11.48
C LEU A 176 12.94 16.77 12.26
N ASP A 177 12.86 17.24 13.50
CA ASP A 177 14.02 17.39 14.38
C ASP A 177 14.35 16.08 15.10
N ALA A 178 15.63 15.77 15.25
CA ALA A 178 16.10 14.59 15.94
C ALA A 178 15.45 14.48 17.32
N TRP A 179 15.27 13.26 17.80
CA TRP A 179 14.51 13.01 19.02
C TRP A 179 15.07 13.78 20.22
N ASP A 180 16.41 13.89 20.27
CA ASP A 180 17.17 14.64 21.26
C ASP A 180 17.04 16.18 21.16
N GLY A 181 16.28 16.67 20.19
CA GLY A 181 15.96 18.08 20.02
C GLY A 181 16.92 18.86 19.12
N ARG A 182 17.95 18.23 18.52
CA ARG A 182 18.76 18.86 17.47
C ARG A 182 17.91 19.18 16.25
N GLU A 183 18.27 20.24 15.54
CA GLU A 183 17.59 20.63 14.30
C GLU A 183 17.85 19.63 13.17
N GLY A 184 16.79 19.16 12.50
CA GLY A 184 16.90 18.14 11.46
C GLY A 184 17.43 16.80 11.99
N GLY A 185 18.19 16.07 11.18
CA GLY A 185 18.82 14.81 11.62
C GLY A 185 17.92 13.58 11.53
N THR A 186 16.76 13.69 10.89
CA THR A 186 15.96 12.53 10.48
C THR A 186 16.52 11.86 9.24
N GLU A 187 16.25 10.57 9.13
CA GLU A 187 16.27 9.86 7.86
C GLU A 187 14.99 9.06 7.67
N ALA A 188 14.56 8.93 6.41
CA ALA A 188 13.51 7.99 6.04
C ALA A 188 14.10 6.57 6.07
N ILE A 189 13.40 5.64 6.72
CA ILE A 189 13.64 4.20 6.56
C ILE A 189 13.43 3.85 5.09
N VAL A 190 14.31 3.03 4.54
CA VAL A 190 14.23 2.57 3.14
C VAL A 190 12.92 1.81 2.91
N GLY A 191 12.25 2.15 1.81
CA GLY A 191 10.94 1.61 1.44
C GLY A 191 9.79 2.55 1.79
N ILE A 192 8.87 2.73 0.84
CA ILE A 192 7.64 3.51 0.99
C ILE A 192 6.49 2.53 0.92
N HIS A 193 5.61 2.51 1.93
CA HIS A 193 4.38 1.74 1.81
C HIS A 193 3.45 2.47 0.83
N LYS A 194 3.03 1.78 -0.24
CA LYS A 194 2.11 2.28 -1.27
C LYS A 194 0.92 1.34 -1.40
N TRP A 195 -0.31 1.83 -1.22
CA TRP A 195 -1.51 1.00 -1.39
C TRP A 195 -2.73 1.84 -1.79
N LEU A 196 -3.77 1.19 -2.29
CA LEU A 196 -5.02 1.84 -2.71
C LEU A 196 -6.08 1.70 -1.63
N VAL A 197 -6.79 2.79 -1.35
CA VAL A 197 -7.99 2.82 -0.51
C VAL A 197 -9.16 3.36 -1.34
N PRO A 198 -10.32 2.69 -1.39
CA PRO A 198 -11.50 3.11 -2.16
C PRO A 198 -12.26 4.26 -1.48
N CYS A 199 -11.56 5.36 -1.22
CA CYS A 199 -12.12 6.57 -0.64
C CYS A 199 -11.53 7.84 -1.27
N ASN A 200 -12.19 8.97 -1.05
CA ASN A 200 -11.67 10.29 -1.42
C ASN A 200 -10.51 10.69 -0.51
N TRP A 201 -9.50 11.37 -1.07
CA TRP A 201 -8.28 11.79 -0.36
C TRP A 201 -8.54 12.67 0.86
N LYS A 202 -9.70 13.35 0.92
CA LYS A 202 -10.07 14.22 2.04
C LYS A 202 -10.42 13.46 3.32
N PHE A 203 -10.91 12.20 3.26
CA PHE A 203 -11.22 11.41 4.46
C PHE A 203 -10.00 11.13 5.35
N PRO A 204 -8.89 10.60 4.82
CA PRO A 204 -7.70 10.41 5.64
C PRO A 204 -7.04 11.77 6.01
N ALA A 205 -7.14 12.78 5.15
CA ALA A 205 -6.65 14.12 5.47
C ALA A 205 -7.40 14.75 6.67
N GLU A 206 -8.74 14.71 6.69
CA GLU A 206 -9.51 15.25 7.81
C GLU A 206 -9.38 14.43 9.09
N ASN A 207 -9.24 13.11 8.96
CA ASN A 207 -9.02 12.23 10.12
C ASN A 207 -7.71 12.61 10.83
N PHE A 208 -6.61 12.77 10.08
CA PHE A 208 -5.32 13.18 10.65
C PHE A 208 -5.28 14.65 11.09
N SER A 209 -6.07 15.52 10.46
CA SER A 209 -6.17 16.96 10.76
C SER A 209 -6.54 17.26 12.22
N GLY A 210 -7.37 16.42 12.85
CA GLY A 210 -7.78 16.65 14.24
C GLY A 210 -8.75 15.63 14.84
N ASP A 211 -9.02 14.50 14.18
CA ASP A 211 -9.98 13.52 14.69
C ASP A 211 -9.36 12.70 15.82
N ARG A 212 -9.46 13.19 17.05
CA ARG A 212 -9.20 12.36 18.25
C ARG A 212 -10.43 11.60 18.72
N TYR A 213 -11.59 11.91 18.17
CA TYR A 213 -12.87 11.37 18.61
C TYR A 213 -13.06 9.93 18.16
N HIS A 214 -12.51 9.55 17.00
CA HIS A 214 -12.54 8.17 16.50
C HIS A 214 -11.70 7.16 17.31
N GLY A 215 -11.20 7.53 18.50
CA GLY A 215 -10.44 6.62 19.37
C GLY A 215 -11.14 5.27 19.64
N VAL A 216 -12.48 5.23 19.54
CA VAL A 216 -13.27 3.99 19.60
C VAL A 216 -12.92 2.99 18.49
N SER A 217 -12.58 3.47 17.29
CA SER A 217 -12.21 2.63 16.15
C SER A 217 -11.01 1.73 16.45
N HIS A 218 -10.11 2.16 17.33
CA HIS A 218 -8.91 1.41 17.68
C HIS A 218 -9.05 0.56 18.96
N ARG A 219 -10.28 0.39 19.47
CA ARG A 219 -10.50 -0.31 20.74
C ARG A 219 -9.99 -1.75 20.71
N SER A 220 -10.12 -2.42 19.57
CA SER A 220 -9.53 -3.73 19.24
C SER A 220 -8.04 -3.78 19.60
N VAL A 221 -7.27 -2.83 19.07
CA VAL A 221 -5.82 -2.76 19.22
C VAL A 221 -5.41 -2.32 20.62
N ASP A 222 -6.18 -1.42 21.23
CA ASP A 222 -5.96 -1.02 22.63
C ASP A 222 -6.10 -2.20 23.59
N MET A 223 -7.01 -3.15 23.32
CA MET A 223 -7.17 -4.37 24.14
C MET A 223 -6.03 -5.37 23.94
N VAL A 224 -5.49 -5.48 22.72
CA VAL A 224 -4.39 -6.41 22.40
C VAL A 224 -3.04 -5.89 22.92
N GLY A 225 -2.87 -4.58 23.05
CA GLY A 225 -1.67 -4.02 23.69
C GLY A 225 -0.42 -4.07 22.82
N ILE A 226 -0.50 -3.64 21.55
CA ILE A 226 0.64 -3.75 20.60
C ILE A 226 1.76 -2.71 20.79
N GLY A 227 1.61 -1.81 21.75
CA GLY A 227 2.56 -0.77 22.09
C GLY A 227 3.86 -1.34 22.64
N PRO A 228 4.92 -0.54 22.72
CA PRO A 228 6.22 -1.02 23.19
C PRO A 228 6.25 -1.57 24.62
N SER A 229 5.26 -1.20 25.46
CA SER A 229 5.09 -1.71 26.83
C SER A 229 4.06 -2.84 26.98
N GLY A 230 3.41 -3.26 25.90
CA GLY A 230 2.39 -4.32 25.95
C GLY A 230 1.03 -3.92 26.56
N GLN A 231 0.83 -2.68 27.01
CA GLN A 231 -0.37 -2.29 27.80
C GLN A 231 -1.51 -1.65 26.99
N SER A 232 -1.21 -1.07 25.84
CA SER A 232 -2.15 -0.39 24.92
C SER A 232 -1.52 -0.38 23.52
N ARG A 233 -2.13 0.24 22.50
CA ARG A 233 -1.53 0.34 21.17
C ARG A 233 -0.24 1.18 21.11
N ARG A 234 -0.01 2.01 22.14
CA ARG A 234 1.19 2.85 22.32
C ARG A 234 1.41 3.17 23.80
N ASP A 235 2.57 3.72 24.13
CA ASP A 235 2.87 4.11 25.51
C ASP A 235 2.10 5.40 25.84
N MET A 236 1.05 5.28 26.66
CA MET A 236 0.11 6.37 26.95
C MET A 236 0.50 7.23 28.15
N GLY A 237 1.49 6.83 28.95
CA GLY A 237 1.81 7.47 30.24
C GLY A 237 2.01 8.98 30.14
N GLU A 238 2.74 9.43 29.12
CA GLU A 238 3.01 10.84 28.90
C GLU A 238 1.83 11.63 28.32
N ARG A 239 1.00 11.00 27.49
CA ARG A 239 -0.21 11.63 26.91
C ARG A 239 -1.30 11.79 27.96
N ASN A 240 -1.42 10.84 28.87
CA ASN A 240 -2.41 10.87 29.95
C ASN A 240 -2.13 12.00 30.95
N GLN A 241 -0.88 12.44 31.09
CA GLN A 241 -0.49 13.55 31.96
C GLN A 241 -0.48 14.90 31.24
N ALA A 242 -0.49 14.91 29.90
CA ALA A 242 -0.39 16.11 29.10
C ALA A 242 -1.76 16.77 28.86
N ARG A 243 -1.75 18.09 28.69
CA ARG A 243 -2.89 18.82 28.13
C ARG A 243 -2.94 18.56 26.63
N TRP A 244 -4.10 18.11 26.15
CA TRP A 244 -4.37 17.90 24.73
C TRP A 244 -4.75 19.23 24.08
N LEU A 245 -4.24 19.48 22.88
CA LEU A 245 -4.45 20.69 22.11
C LEU A 245 -4.88 20.30 20.69
N ASP A 246 -6.03 20.80 20.25
CA ASP A 246 -6.44 20.77 18.85
C ASP A 246 -6.02 22.12 18.25
N VAL A 247 -5.04 22.12 17.36
CA VAL A 247 -4.40 23.33 16.82
C VAL A 247 -4.77 23.48 15.35
N SER A 248 -5.28 24.65 14.95
CA SER A 248 -5.59 24.97 13.56
C SER A 248 -4.99 26.29 13.11
N PHE A 249 -4.64 26.34 11.83
CA PHE A 249 -4.17 27.52 11.10
C PHE A 249 -5.15 27.74 9.94
N PRO A 250 -6.35 28.27 10.20
CA PRO A 250 -7.47 28.26 9.24
C PRO A 250 -7.14 28.98 7.93
N GLU A 251 -6.40 30.08 7.99
CA GLU A 251 -5.97 30.85 6.80
C GLU A 251 -5.02 30.06 5.88
N LEU A 252 -4.35 29.03 6.42
CA LEU A 252 -3.41 28.17 5.69
C LEU A 252 -3.96 26.74 5.48
N GLY A 253 -5.09 26.41 6.11
CA GLY A 253 -5.70 25.08 6.09
C GLY A 253 -4.95 24.00 6.88
N HIS A 254 -3.91 24.34 7.64
CA HIS A 254 -3.11 23.36 8.40
C HIS A 254 -3.71 23.10 9.79
N SER A 255 -3.49 21.91 10.31
CA SER A 255 -4.04 21.52 11.61
C SER A 255 -3.31 20.32 12.20
N MET A 256 -3.35 20.19 13.51
CA MET A 256 -2.82 19.01 14.20
C MET A 256 -3.29 18.88 15.65
N ILE A 257 -3.13 17.68 16.19
CA ILE A 257 -3.22 17.39 17.62
C ILE A 257 -1.83 17.53 18.23
N ALA A 258 -1.71 18.39 19.24
CA ALA A 258 -0.49 18.56 20.05
C ALA A 258 -0.74 18.23 21.52
N PHE A 259 0.35 18.08 22.25
CA PHE A 259 0.32 17.77 23.67
C PHE A 259 1.29 18.67 24.43
N LEU A 260 0.84 19.18 25.57
CA LEU A 260 1.64 20.02 26.43
C LEU A 260 1.77 19.38 27.81
N ARG A 261 2.98 18.94 28.15
CA ARG A 261 3.30 18.38 29.47
C ARG A 261 3.17 19.43 30.59
N PRO A 262 2.89 19.04 31.83
CA PRO A 262 3.08 19.90 33.02
C PRO A 262 4.53 20.41 33.14
N HIS A 263 4.76 21.46 33.94
CA HIS A 263 6.10 22.02 34.13
C HIS A 263 7.06 21.06 34.84
N ASP A 264 6.55 20.33 35.82
CA ASP A 264 7.23 19.36 36.67
C ASP A 264 7.11 17.92 36.17
N ALA A 265 6.65 17.73 34.93
CA ALA A 265 6.43 16.40 34.37
C ALA A 265 7.72 15.56 34.41
N PRO A 266 7.68 14.33 34.97
CA PRO A 266 8.80 13.41 34.89
C PRO A 266 8.99 12.95 33.44
N LEU A 267 10.19 12.45 33.13
CA LEU A 267 10.39 11.71 31.89
C LEU A 267 9.62 10.39 31.99
N ALA A 268 8.66 10.19 31.09
CA ALA A 268 7.89 8.95 31.05
C ALA A 268 8.79 7.82 30.53
N PRO A 269 8.87 6.67 31.23
CA PRO A 269 9.51 5.49 30.68
C PRO A 269 8.80 5.06 29.40
N ALA A 270 9.57 4.79 28.34
CA ALA A 270 9.06 4.30 27.06
C ALA A 270 9.88 3.07 26.63
N TYR A 271 9.30 2.19 25.82
CA TYR A 271 10.01 1.03 25.24
C TYR A 271 10.64 0.07 26.27
N GLN A 272 10.04 -0.08 27.45
CA GLN A 272 10.64 -0.77 28.59
C GLN A 272 10.96 -2.25 28.33
N ASP A 273 10.27 -2.90 27.39
CA ASP A 273 10.52 -4.29 27.02
C ASP A 273 11.75 -4.47 26.10
N ALA A 274 12.41 -3.37 25.71
CA ALA A 274 13.62 -3.35 24.90
C ALA A 274 14.70 -2.44 25.54
N PRO A 275 15.59 -2.97 26.40
CA PRO A 275 16.49 -2.16 27.23
C PRO A 275 17.39 -1.17 26.46
N VAL A 276 17.94 -1.57 25.31
CA VAL A 276 18.78 -0.69 24.47
C VAL A 276 17.96 0.48 23.90
N VAL A 277 16.73 0.19 23.47
CA VAL A 277 15.80 1.18 22.91
C VAL A 277 15.31 2.13 24.01
N ALA A 278 14.95 1.60 25.18
CA ALA A 278 14.58 2.40 26.35
C ALA A 278 15.71 3.33 26.79
N ASP A 279 16.95 2.84 26.83
CA ASP A 279 18.13 3.62 27.19
C ASP A 279 18.41 4.76 26.19
N TYR A 280 18.31 4.47 24.90
CA TYR A 280 18.43 5.47 23.84
C TYR A 280 17.40 6.59 24.00
N PHE A 281 16.11 6.25 24.11
CA PHE A 281 15.06 7.27 24.24
C PHE A 281 15.12 8.04 25.55
N ARG A 282 15.53 7.40 26.65
CA ARG A 282 15.76 8.10 27.92
C ARG A 282 16.82 9.19 27.76
N ARG A 283 17.98 8.84 27.18
CA ARG A 283 19.07 9.80 26.89
C ARG A 283 18.63 10.90 25.94
N CYS A 284 17.89 10.57 24.88
CA CYS A 284 17.36 11.56 23.96
C CYS A 284 16.39 12.52 24.65
N GLU A 285 15.47 12.05 25.50
CA GLU A 285 14.52 12.94 26.20
C GLU A 285 15.20 13.82 27.26
N GLU A 286 16.22 13.31 27.97
CA GLU A 286 17.06 14.12 28.88
C GLU A 286 17.74 15.27 28.11
N GLU A 287 18.33 14.94 26.97
CA GLU A 287 19.02 15.90 26.12
C GLU A 287 18.04 16.89 25.46
N ARG A 288 16.87 16.42 25.03
CA ARG A 288 15.79 17.25 24.48
C ARG A 288 15.32 18.28 25.50
N LYS A 289 15.12 17.84 26.75
CA LYS A 289 14.75 18.72 27.88
C LYS A 289 15.83 19.77 28.13
N ARG A 290 17.10 19.38 28.11
CA ARG A 290 18.25 20.28 28.26
C ARG A 290 18.33 21.30 27.12
N ARG A 291 18.19 20.87 25.86
CA ARG A 291 18.33 21.72 24.66
C ARG A 291 17.18 22.69 24.47
N ARG A 292 15.94 22.23 24.67
CA ARG A 292 14.74 23.02 24.35
C ARG A 292 14.25 23.90 25.50
N GLY A 293 14.83 23.76 26.70
CA GLY A 293 14.27 24.38 27.91
C GLY A 293 12.79 24.07 27.99
N ASP A 294 11.96 25.00 28.46
CA ASP A 294 10.49 24.83 28.60
C ASP A 294 9.75 24.35 27.34
N SER A 295 10.28 24.61 26.14
CA SER A 295 9.67 24.15 24.88
C SER A 295 9.71 22.64 24.72
N TRP A 296 10.53 21.92 25.50
CA TRP A 296 10.56 20.46 25.53
C TRP A 296 9.19 19.86 25.83
N ARG A 297 8.36 20.58 26.61
CA ARG A 297 7.04 20.17 27.07
C ARG A 297 6.07 19.92 25.93
N LEU A 298 6.25 20.61 24.81
CA LEU A 298 5.42 20.44 23.61
C LEU A 298 5.88 19.22 22.81
N PHE A 299 4.94 18.33 22.49
CA PHE A 299 5.18 17.23 21.57
C PHE A 299 3.99 17.01 20.64
N GLY A 300 4.26 16.45 19.45
CA GLY A 300 3.29 16.37 18.37
C GLY A 300 2.51 15.04 18.35
N GLY A 301 1.26 15.12 17.93
CA GLY A 301 0.41 14.01 17.50
C GLY A 301 0.24 13.99 15.99
N PRO A 302 -0.86 13.38 15.48
CA PRO A 302 -1.20 13.45 14.06
C PRO A 302 -1.61 14.87 13.68
N GLY A 303 -1.38 15.23 12.44
CA GLY A 303 -1.86 16.46 11.84
C GLY A 303 -1.98 16.34 10.33
N THR A 304 -2.40 17.43 9.70
CA THR A 304 -2.37 17.60 8.25
C THR A 304 -1.80 18.95 7.89
N MET A 305 -0.71 18.91 7.12
CA MET A 305 -0.27 20.03 6.32
C MET A 305 -1.05 19.99 5.01
N PHE A 306 -1.88 21.02 4.82
CA PHE A 306 -2.74 21.13 3.64
C PHE A 306 -1.91 21.04 2.35
N PRO A 307 -2.40 20.33 1.32
CA PRO A 307 -3.68 19.63 1.28
C PRO A 307 -3.65 18.22 1.87
N ASN A 308 -2.65 17.42 1.50
CA ASN A 308 -2.75 15.96 1.57
C ASN A 308 -1.57 15.30 2.30
N THR A 309 -0.80 16.04 3.08
CA THR A 309 0.35 15.50 3.81
C THR A 309 0.05 15.44 5.30
N SER A 310 0.05 14.25 5.88
CA SER A 310 -0.28 14.03 7.29
C SER A 310 0.92 13.56 8.11
N PRO A 311 1.58 14.45 8.85
CA PRO A 311 2.63 14.08 9.79
C PRO A 311 2.05 13.43 11.07
N LEU A 312 2.81 12.49 11.64
CA LEU A 312 2.61 11.97 12.99
C LEU A 312 3.97 11.95 13.70
N ALA A 313 4.18 12.87 14.65
CA ALA A 313 5.52 13.21 15.11
C ALA A 313 6.19 12.21 16.08
N ARG A 314 5.49 11.17 16.55
CA ARG A 314 5.95 10.42 17.72
C ARG A 314 5.83 8.89 17.62
N GLN A 315 4.72 8.31 18.03
CA GLN A 315 4.51 6.86 18.03
C GLN A 315 3.31 6.49 17.16
N PRO A 316 3.53 6.00 15.92
CA PRO A 316 4.81 5.95 15.17
C PRO A 316 5.25 7.32 14.61
N ARG A 317 6.53 7.47 14.24
CA ARG A 317 7.05 8.71 13.63
C ARG A 317 6.98 8.60 12.10
N THR A 318 5.98 9.25 11.50
CA THR A 318 5.63 9.01 10.09
C THR A 318 5.17 10.28 9.37
N LEU A 319 5.22 10.23 8.04
CA LEU A 319 4.54 11.16 7.15
C LEU A 319 3.77 10.34 6.11
N ALA A 320 2.47 10.56 6.02
CA ALA A 320 1.63 9.98 4.97
C ALA A 320 1.23 11.03 3.94
N VAL A 321 1.16 10.64 2.68
CA VAL A 321 0.64 11.46 1.59
C VAL A 321 -0.54 10.75 0.95
N TRP A 322 -1.65 11.46 0.85
CA TRP A 322 -2.90 10.95 0.28
C TRP A 322 -2.96 11.36 -1.20
N HIS A 323 -2.37 10.55 -2.09
CA HIS A 323 -2.36 10.86 -3.52
C HIS A 323 -3.73 10.58 -4.12
N PRO A 324 -4.42 11.59 -4.67
CA PRO A 324 -5.72 11.37 -5.25
C PRO A 324 -5.63 10.56 -6.57
N ARG A 325 -6.57 9.64 -6.81
CA ARG A 325 -6.70 8.85 -8.05
C ARG A 325 -8.18 8.87 -8.49
N GLY A 326 -8.63 9.99 -9.01
CA GLY A 326 -10.07 10.28 -9.11
C GLY A 326 -10.71 10.64 -7.75
N PRO A 327 -12.02 10.96 -7.73
CA PRO A 327 -12.73 11.30 -6.50
C PRO A 327 -13.01 10.10 -5.60
N HIS A 328 -12.86 8.88 -6.10
CA HIS A 328 -13.30 7.65 -5.44
C HIS A 328 -12.18 6.71 -4.99
N GLN A 329 -10.93 7.11 -5.20
CA GLN A 329 -9.78 6.30 -4.83
C GLN A 329 -8.61 7.18 -4.41
N THR A 330 -7.89 6.72 -3.40
CA THR A 330 -6.68 7.36 -2.89
C THR A 330 -5.56 6.35 -2.89
N GLU A 331 -4.44 6.71 -3.48
CA GLU A 331 -3.19 5.98 -3.34
C GLU A 331 -2.42 6.56 -2.15
N VAL A 332 -2.26 5.77 -1.10
CA VAL A 332 -1.60 6.20 0.14
C VAL A 332 -0.13 5.87 0.05
N TRP A 333 0.73 6.87 0.27
CA TRP A 333 2.18 6.69 0.40
C TRP A 333 2.61 7.06 1.81
N ARG A 334 3.31 6.16 2.51
CA ARG A 334 3.73 6.37 3.90
C ARG A 334 5.24 6.19 4.07
N TRP A 335 5.87 7.19 4.66
CA TRP A 335 7.27 7.20 5.09
C TRP A 335 7.36 7.06 6.60
N TYR A 336 8.40 6.36 7.04
CA TYR A 336 8.76 6.17 8.44
C TYR A 336 10.09 6.84 8.70
N PHE A 337 10.19 7.60 9.80
CA PHE A 337 11.41 8.35 10.12
C PHE A 337 12.06 7.85 11.40
N VAL A 338 13.38 7.84 11.39
CA VAL A 338 14.24 7.60 12.56
C VAL A 338 15.33 8.66 12.59
N ASP A 339 16.01 8.80 13.72
CA ASP A 339 17.19 9.66 13.76
C ASP A 339 18.32 8.99 12.97
N ALA A 340 19.03 9.77 12.15
CA ALA A 340 20.07 9.27 11.25
C ALA A 340 21.23 8.61 12.00
N ASP A 341 21.53 9.06 13.22
CA ASP A 341 22.58 8.52 14.09
C ASP A 341 22.07 7.53 15.16
N ALA A 342 20.80 7.12 15.10
CA ALA A 342 20.29 6.08 15.99
C ALA A 342 21.04 4.75 15.79
N PRO A 343 21.29 3.97 16.86
CA PRO A 343 21.90 2.65 16.74
C PRO A 343 21.06 1.72 15.82
N PRO A 344 21.69 0.79 15.06
CA PRO A 344 20.97 -0.12 14.18
C PRO A 344 19.84 -0.90 14.87
N GLU A 345 20.06 -1.34 16.10
CA GLU A 345 19.04 -2.05 16.91
C GLU A 345 17.82 -1.17 17.20
N VAL A 346 18.02 0.13 17.46
CA VAL A 346 16.92 1.09 17.66
C VAL A 346 16.15 1.29 16.36
N LYS A 347 16.86 1.48 15.24
CA LYS A 347 16.24 1.62 13.92
C LYS A 347 15.40 0.41 13.56
N ASP A 348 15.93 -0.80 13.81
CA ASP A 348 15.25 -2.05 13.52
C ASP A 348 14.00 -2.26 14.40
N PHE A 349 14.11 -1.99 15.70
CA PHE A 349 12.98 -2.03 16.61
C PHE A 349 11.86 -1.08 16.16
N LEU A 350 12.21 0.17 15.85
CA LEU A 350 11.25 1.18 15.40
C LEU A 350 10.61 0.79 14.07
N ARG A 351 11.40 0.27 13.11
CA ARG A 351 10.87 -0.27 11.85
C ARG A 351 9.79 -1.31 12.10
N HIS A 352 10.04 -2.30 12.95
CA HIS A 352 9.06 -3.33 13.30
C HIS A 352 7.83 -2.76 14.02
N TYR A 353 8.04 -1.88 15.00
CA TYR A 353 6.93 -1.26 15.73
C TYR A 353 6.04 -0.41 14.80
N TYR A 354 6.65 0.41 13.95
CA TYR A 354 5.91 1.35 13.12
C TYR A 354 5.06 0.67 12.06
N ILE A 355 5.59 -0.35 11.36
CA ILE A 355 4.81 -1.09 10.34
C ILE A 355 3.71 -1.97 10.96
N ARG A 356 3.89 -2.42 12.21
CA ARG A 356 2.86 -3.14 12.96
C ARG A 356 1.74 -2.20 13.43
N TYR A 357 2.06 -0.94 13.68
CA TYR A 357 1.09 0.04 14.16
C TYR A 357 0.26 0.62 13.00
N SER A 358 0.91 1.22 12.00
CA SER A 358 0.29 1.92 10.87
C SER A 358 0.81 1.37 9.53
N GLY A 359 0.11 1.63 8.43
CA GLY A 359 0.34 1.06 7.12
C GLY A 359 -0.71 0.01 6.73
N PRO A 360 -0.61 -0.59 5.53
CA PRO A 360 -1.64 -1.50 5.01
C PRO A 360 -1.82 -2.77 5.84
N SER A 361 -0.79 -3.22 6.56
CA SER A 361 -0.84 -4.32 7.54
C SER A 361 -0.82 -3.83 9.00
N GLY A 362 -0.83 -2.51 9.22
CA GLY A 362 -0.80 -1.92 10.56
C GLY A 362 -2.12 -2.14 11.28
N LEU A 363 -2.07 -2.64 12.51
CA LEU A 363 -3.26 -3.03 13.25
C LEU A 363 -4.19 -1.86 13.55
N THR A 364 -3.66 -0.63 13.67
CA THR A 364 -4.46 0.58 13.90
C THR A 364 -5.10 1.08 12.61
N GLU A 365 -4.34 1.10 11.51
CA GLU A 365 -4.75 1.74 10.26
C GLU A 365 -5.74 0.88 9.45
N GLN A 366 -5.77 -0.44 9.68
CA GLN A 366 -6.82 -1.32 9.12
C GLN A 366 -8.24 -0.87 9.51
N ASP A 367 -8.43 -0.50 10.79
CA ASP A 367 -9.71 -0.02 11.29
C ASP A 367 -10.08 1.36 10.69
N ASP A 368 -9.09 2.23 10.49
CA ASP A 368 -9.31 3.55 9.85
C ASP A 368 -9.75 3.42 8.39
N MET A 369 -9.07 2.55 7.63
CA MET A 369 -9.37 2.33 6.22
C MET A 369 -10.78 1.78 6.00
N GLU A 370 -11.24 0.88 6.88
CA GLU A 370 -12.61 0.37 6.85
C GLU A 370 -13.61 1.53 7.06
N ASN A 371 -13.36 2.40 8.04
CA ASN A 371 -14.20 3.57 8.27
C ASN A 371 -14.26 4.48 7.03
N TRP A 372 -13.12 4.79 6.41
CA TRP A 372 -13.07 5.66 5.23
C TRP A 372 -13.75 5.04 4.00
N ASN A 373 -13.55 3.74 3.76
CA ASN A 373 -14.20 3.00 2.67
C ASN A 373 -15.73 3.09 2.78
N TYR A 374 -16.26 2.75 3.96
CA TYR A 374 -17.71 2.76 4.17
C TYR A 374 -18.29 4.17 4.20
N ALA A 375 -17.61 5.14 4.81
CA ALA A 375 -18.04 6.54 4.81
C ALA A 375 -18.09 7.11 3.38
N HIS A 376 -17.07 6.83 2.56
CA HIS A 376 -17.04 7.24 1.17
C HIS A 376 -18.16 6.58 0.37
N LYS A 377 -18.29 5.25 0.46
CA LYS A 377 -19.35 4.51 -0.25
C LYS A 377 -20.74 5.02 0.14
N ALA A 378 -20.98 5.28 1.42
CA ALA A 378 -22.23 5.84 1.92
C ALA A 378 -22.48 7.26 1.43
N SER A 379 -21.44 8.04 1.13
CA SER A 379 -21.56 9.38 0.52
C SER A 379 -22.00 9.37 -0.94
N ARG A 380 -21.95 8.24 -1.64
CA ARG A 380 -22.28 8.19 -3.08
C ARG A 380 -23.78 8.14 -3.36
N GLY A 381 -24.59 7.73 -2.39
CA GLY A 381 -26.03 7.56 -2.57
C GLY A 381 -26.76 8.87 -2.88
N THR A 382 -27.70 8.85 -3.84
CA THR A 382 -28.46 10.03 -4.29
C THR A 382 -29.14 10.78 -3.15
N ILE A 383 -29.72 10.06 -2.18
CA ILE A 383 -30.37 10.66 -1.01
C ILE A 383 -29.33 11.11 0.02
N ALA A 384 -28.32 10.28 0.29
CA ALA A 384 -27.27 10.58 1.27
C ALA A 384 -26.58 11.92 0.97
N ARG A 385 -26.34 12.22 -0.31
CA ARG A 385 -25.71 13.48 -0.77
C ARG A 385 -26.50 14.74 -0.46
N GLN A 386 -27.81 14.63 -0.22
CA GLN A 386 -28.67 15.76 0.15
C GLN A 386 -28.53 16.16 1.62
N HIS A 387 -27.87 15.33 2.43
CA HIS A 387 -27.66 15.55 3.86
C HIS A 387 -26.19 15.81 4.15
N PRO A 388 -25.84 16.94 4.79
CA PRO A 388 -24.46 17.26 5.08
C PRO A 388 -23.89 16.41 6.22
N TYR A 389 -22.57 16.45 6.36
CA TYR A 389 -21.83 16.04 7.54
C TYR A 389 -21.78 17.16 8.58
N ASN A 390 -21.71 16.76 9.85
CA ASN A 390 -21.62 17.65 11.01
C ASN A 390 -20.16 17.76 11.49
N TYR A 391 -19.71 19.00 11.64
CA TYR A 391 -18.41 19.42 12.17
C TYR A 391 -18.61 20.45 13.29
N GLU A 392 -19.70 20.34 14.05
CA GLU A 392 -20.05 21.30 15.11
C GLU A 392 -19.23 21.10 16.40
N MET A 393 -18.44 20.02 16.48
CA MET A 393 -17.65 19.68 17.65
C MET A 393 -16.67 20.81 18.01
N GLY A 394 -16.87 21.39 19.20
CA GLY A 394 -16.03 22.48 19.71
C GLY A 394 -16.43 23.89 19.26
N LEU A 395 -17.47 24.05 18.42
CA LEU A 395 -17.99 25.37 18.06
C LEU A 395 -18.43 26.14 19.31
N GLY A 396 -18.07 27.43 19.36
CA GLY A 396 -18.32 28.31 20.52
C GLY A 396 -17.42 28.06 21.74
N GLY A 397 -16.67 26.95 21.78
CA GLY A 397 -15.74 26.60 22.86
C GLY A 397 -14.28 26.98 22.60
N SER A 398 -13.94 27.43 21.39
CA SER A 398 -12.59 27.89 21.03
C SER A 398 -12.26 29.22 21.72
N SER A 399 -11.20 29.28 22.51
CA SER A 399 -10.75 30.49 23.24
C SER A 399 -10.17 31.60 22.35
N TRP A 400 -10.20 31.44 21.03
CA TRP A 400 -9.71 32.43 20.06
C TRP A 400 -10.73 33.57 19.84
N LYS A 401 -10.91 34.44 20.85
CA LYS A 401 -11.30 35.83 20.58
C LYS A 401 -10.04 36.64 20.36
N ARG A 402 -9.90 37.22 19.17
CA ARG A 402 -8.86 38.23 18.86
C ARG A 402 -9.06 39.41 19.83
N ARG A 403 -8.37 39.42 20.96
CA ARG A 403 -8.42 40.57 21.89
C ARG A 403 -7.52 41.67 21.35
N ALA A 404 -8.13 42.70 20.77
CA ALA A 404 -7.50 44.00 20.68
C ALA A 404 -7.28 44.51 22.10
N GLY A 405 -6.00 44.69 22.49
CA GLY A 405 -5.54 45.43 23.67
C GLY A 405 -6.07 44.96 25.02
N THR A 406 -5.26 44.24 25.80
CA THR A 406 -4.95 44.50 27.24
C THR A 406 -4.18 43.32 27.83
N SER A 407 -3.20 43.66 28.67
CA SER A 407 -2.33 42.78 29.45
C SER A 407 -3.07 42.03 30.57
N SER A 408 -2.47 40.89 30.96
CA SER A 408 -2.66 40.07 32.18
C SER A 408 -3.95 39.26 32.37
N ASP A 409 -3.76 37.94 32.21
CA ASP A 409 -4.10 36.78 33.04
C ASP A 409 -5.37 36.76 33.91
N GLU A 410 -6.30 35.88 33.52
CA GLU A 410 -6.83 34.82 34.40
C GLU A 410 -7.56 33.77 33.53
N TRP A 411 -7.11 32.51 33.60
CA TRP A 411 -7.65 31.40 32.79
C TRP A 411 -8.40 30.42 33.69
N ARG A 412 -9.74 30.35 33.55
CA ARG A 412 -10.55 29.26 34.11
C ARG A 412 -11.05 28.36 32.99
N CYS A 413 -10.66 27.10 33.02
CA CYS A 413 -11.12 26.07 32.10
C CYS A 413 -12.16 25.20 32.81
N ALA A 414 -13.35 25.07 32.21
CA ALA A 414 -14.35 24.11 32.63
C ALA A 414 -13.95 22.71 32.13
N ASN A 415 -13.96 21.73 33.02
CA ASN A 415 -13.65 20.34 32.76
C ASN A 415 -14.96 19.52 32.76
N PRO A 416 -15.25 18.71 31.74
CA PRO A 416 -16.23 17.65 31.86
C PRO A 416 -15.58 16.28 31.57
N GLU A 417 -15.14 15.59 32.62
CA GLU A 417 -14.97 14.13 32.60
C GLU A 417 -15.56 13.51 33.86
N ALA A 418 -16.45 12.53 33.66
CA ALA A 418 -16.61 11.37 34.54
C ALA A 418 -17.46 10.30 33.85
N ARG A 419 -16.87 9.13 33.52
CA ARG A 419 -17.21 7.83 34.15
C ARG A 419 -16.52 6.64 33.45
N HIS A 420 -15.83 5.85 34.29
CA HIS A 420 -15.19 4.56 34.01
C HIS A 420 -16.13 3.36 34.24
N GLY A 421 -15.76 2.21 33.68
CA GLY A 421 -16.14 0.88 34.19
C GLY A 421 -15.58 -0.28 33.36
N SER A 422 -14.46 -0.88 33.79
CA SER A 422 -13.87 -2.11 33.26
C SER A 422 -14.13 -3.26 34.25
N ALA A 423 -14.46 -4.48 33.77
CA ALA A 423 -14.60 -5.69 34.59
C ALA A 423 -13.80 -6.87 33.96
N GLY A 424 -13.16 -7.69 34.80
CA GLY A 424 -12.18 -8.72 34.40
C GLY A 424 -12.62 -10.19 34.51
N ALA A 425 -12.02 -11.00 33.62
CA ALA A 425 -11.49 -12.39 33.65
C ALA A 425 -12.24 -13.61 34.25
N ARG A 426 -12.25 -14.76 33.49
CA ARG A 426 -11.38 -15.97 33.69
C ARG A 426 -11.50 -17.03 32.54
N PRO A 427 -10.52 -17.97 32.37
CA PRO A 427 -10.33 -18.82 31.17
C PRO A 427 -10.70 -20.32 31.35
N SER A 428 -10.73 -21.11 30.25
CA SER A 428 -10.78 -22.59 30.27
C SER A 428 -9.91 -23.26 29.19
N ASP A 429 -9.16 -24.29 29.62
CA ASP A 429 -8.21 -25.13 28.87
C ASP A 429 -8.86 -26.20 27.98
N GLY A 430 -8.10 -26.74 27.00
CA GLY A 430 -8.41 -28.03 26.34
C GLY A 430 -7.39 -28.45 25.27
N GLY A 431 -6.73 -29.60 25.48
CA GLY A 431 -5.64 -30.15 24.66
C GLY A 431 -5.97 -31.34 23.73
N LEU A 432 -4.91 -31.86 23.11
CA LEU A 432 -4.76 -32.82 21.98
C LEU A 432 -5.19 -34.28 22.20
N GLY A 433 -5.39 -35.04 21.10
CA GLY A 433 -5.33 -36.52 21.07
C GLY A 433 -5.47 -37.16 19.68
N ALA A 434 -4.47 -37.95 19.26
CA ALA A 434 -4.46 -38.88 18.11
C ALA A 434 -4.94 -40.30 18.53
N ILE A 435 -5.05 -41.27 17.61
CA ILE A 435 -4.55 -42.69 17.68
C ILE A 435 -5.07 -43.57 16.49
N SER A 436 -4.20 -44.52 16.11
CA SER A 436 -4.03 -45.55 15.05
C SER A 436 -5.02 -46.73 14.83
N GLY A 437 -4.91 -47.42 13.66
CA GLY A 437 -4.96 -48.91 13.56
C GLY A 437 -5.29 -49.55 12.17
N PRO A 438 -4.72 -50.74 11.76
CA PRO A 438 -4.52 -51.17 10.35
C PRO A 438 -5.24 -52.49 9.86
N PRO A 439 -5.02 -52.96 8.59
CA PRO A 439 -5.89 -53.88 7.80
C PRO A 439 -5.21 -55.11 7.08
N GLY A 440 -5.95 -55.84 6.21
CA GLY A 440 -5.47 -56.50 4.94
C GLY A 440 -6.23 -57.80 4.51
N ARG A 441 -6.39 -58.29 3.24
CA ARG A 441 -6.37 -57.80 1.81
C ARG A 441 -6.64 -59.00 0.83
N THR A 442 -7.34 -58.85 -0.33
CA THR A 442 -7.14 -59.48 -1.70
C THR A 442 -8.15 -58.83 -2.72
N VAL A 443 -7.85 -58.04 -3.77
CA VAL A 443 -7.13 -58.20 -5.08
C VAL A 443 -8.03 -58.66 -6.29
N SER A 444 -9.01 -57.84 -6.76
CA SER A 444 -9.57 -57.77 -8.17
C SER A 444 -10.49 -56.54 -8.48
N ASP A 445 -11.79 -56.44 -8.16
CA ASP A 445 -12.55 -55.15 -8.36
C ASP A 445 -12.18 -54.10 -7.31
N VAL A 446 -11.83 -54.59 -6.13
CA VAL A 446 -11.26 -53.80 -5.05
C VAL A 446 -9.97 -53.13 -5.51
N GLU A 447 -9.15 -53.74 -6.36
CA GLU A 447 -7.93 -53.07 -6.86
C GLU A 447 -8.23 -51.90 -7.77
N ARG A 448 -9.27 -52.00 -8.60
CA ARG A 448 -9.68 -50.88 -9.44
C ARG A 448 -10.31 -49.76 -8.63
N LEU A 449 -11.09 -50.10 -7.61
CA LEU A 449 -11.68 -49.13 -6.67
C LEU A 449 -10.60 -48.48 -5.80
N LEU A 450 -9.67 -49.27 -5.26
CA LEU A 450 -8.51 -48.77 -4.52
C LEU A 450 -7.63 -47.92 -5.43
N LEU A 451 -7.40 -48.34 -6.68
CA LEU A 451 -6.65 -47.54 -7.64
C LEU A 451 -7.36 -46.22 -7.95
N ARG A 452 -8.67 -46.24 -8.18
CA ARG A 452 -9.45 -45.02 -8.39
C ARG A 452 -9.43 -44.13 -7.15
N GLN A 453 -9.55 -44.70 -5.95
CA GLN A 453 -9.46 -43.98 -4.69
C GLN A 453 -8.06 -43.34 -4.53
N GLU A 454 -6.98 -44.08 -4.79
CA GLU A 454 -5.62 -43.54 -4.78
C GLU A 454 -5.46 -42.39 -5.79
N VAL A 455 -6.10 -42.48 -6.96
CA VAL A 455 -6.11 -41.41 -7.98
C VAL A 455 -6.94 -40.21 -7.52
N GLU A 456 -8.11 -40.42 -6.92
CA GLU A 456 -8.95 -39.36 -6.37
C GLU A 456 -8.24 -38.65 -5.22
N GLU A 457 -7.67 -39.40 -4.27
CA GLU A 457 -6.84 -38.87 -3.18
C GLU A 457 -5.65 -38.08 -3.71
N PHE A 458 -4.99 -38.55 -4.77
CA PHE A 458 -3.94 -37.79 -5.44
C PHE A 458 -4.46 -36.47 -6.00
N LEU A 459 -5.57 -36.48 -6.76
CA LEU A 459 -6.13 -35.28 -7.38
C LEU A 459 -6.71 -34.29 -6.35
N TYR A 460 -7.30 -34.78 -5.27
CA TYR A 460 -7.82 -33.93 -4.19
C TYR A 460 -6.70 -33.35 -3.36
N ARG A 461 -5.66 -34.14 -3.05
CA ARG A 461 -4.44 -33.60 -2.43
C ARG A 461 -3.79 -32.57 -3.33
N GLU A 462 -3.71 -32.82 -4.63
CA GLU A 462 -3.19 -31.86 -5.59
C GLU A 462 -3.97 -30.54 -5.53
N ALA A 463 -5.31 -30.61 -5.59
CA ALA A 463 -6.18 -29.45 -5.47
C ALA A 463 -6.00 -28.70 -4.14
N GLU A 464 -5.93 -29.42 -3.02
CA GLU A 464 -5.69 -28.84 -1.70
C GLU A 464 -4.32 -28.16 -1.64
N LEU A 465 -3.25 -28.77 -2.16
CA LEU A 465 -1.93 -28.15 -2.23
C LEU A 465 -1.97 -26.87 -3.08
N LEU A 466 -2.77 -26.82 -4.14
CA LEU A 466 -2.94 -25.61 -4.94
C LEU A 466 -3.74 -24.52 -4.20
N ASP A 467 -4.81 -24.90 -3.49
CA ASP A 467 -5.66 -23.98 -2.71
C ASP A 467 -4.94 -23.43 -1.46
N GLU A 468 -4.18 -24.28 -0.77
CA GLU A 468 -3.27 -23.94 0.33
C GLU A 468 -1.96 -23.29 -0.15
N ARG A 469 -1.74 -23.21 -1.48
CA ARG A 469 -0.58 -22.56 -2.13
C ARG A 469 0.76 -23.24 -1.84
N ARG A 470 0.74 -24.53 -1.53
CA ARG A 470 1.91 -25.40 -1.31
C ARG A 470 2.48 -25.89 -2.64
N TYR A 471 2.92 -24.93 -3.46
CA TYR A 471 3.26 -25.18 -4.85
C TYR A 471 4.54 -26.00 -5.07
N GLU A 472 5.54 -25.94 -4.18
CA GLU A 472 6.74 -26.78 -4.29
C GLU A 472 6.40 -28.26 -4.08
N GLU A 473 5.55 -28.55 -3.10
CA GLU A 473 5.02 -29.90 -2.89
C GLU A 473 4.15 -30.35 -4.06
N TRP A 474 3.38 -29.43 -4.67
CA TRP A 474 2.66 -29.70 -5.91
C TRP A 474 3.62 -30.05 -7.07
N LEU A 475 4.74 -29.33 -7.24
CA LEU A 475 5.75 -29.66 -8.26
C LEU A 475 6.37 -31.04 -8.03
N GLU A 476 6.54 -31.46 -6.78
CA GLU A 476 7.01 -32.80 -6.46
C GLU A 476 6.03 -33.88 -6.92
N LEU A 477 4.74 -33.56 -7.00
CA LEU A 477 3.71 -34.43 -7.61
C LEU A 477 3.83 -34.51 -9.13
N LEU A 478 4.73 -33.77 -9.80
CA LEU A 478 4.92 -33.84 -11.25
C LEU A 478 6.14 -34.71 -11.62
N THR A 479 6.06 -35.48 -12.70
CA THR A 479 7.25 -36.14 -13.26
C THR A 479 8.14 -35.12 -13.94
N ASP A 480 9.44 -35.40 -14.03
CA ASP A 480 10.41 -34.44 -14.59
C ASP A 480 10.19 -34.14 -16.08
N ASP A 481 9.54 -35.06 -16.79
CA ASP A 481 9.12 -34.97 -18.18
C ASP A 481 7.65 -34.55 -18.36
N VAL A 482 6.98 -34.00 -17.32
CA VAL A 482 5.56 -33.65 -17.39
C VAL A 482 5.23 -32.76 -18.59
N ARG A 483 4.06 -32.96 -19.21
CA ARG A 483 3.51 -32.07 -20.24
C ARG A 483 2.17 -31.49 -19.80
N TYR A 484 2.08 -30.18 -19.73
CA TYR A 484 0.95 -29.43 -19.20
C TYR A 484 0.38 -28.50 -20.28
N PHE A 485 -0.72 -28.93 -20.89
CA PHE A 485 -1.23 -28.36 -22.13
C PHE A 485 -2.69 -27.91 -22.00
N MET A 486 -3.01 -26.73 -22.51
CA MET A 486 -4.36 -26.18 -22.50
C MET A 486 -4.67 -25.51 -23.84
N PRO A 487 -5.36 -26.20 -24.78
CA PRO A 487 -5.66 -25.65 -26.09
C PRO A 487 -6.67 -24.49 -26.02
N MET A 488 -6.69 -23.67 -27.06
CA MET A 488 -7.79 -22.75 -27.33
C MET A 488 -8.90 -23.49 -28.08
N ARG A 489 -10.16 -23.22 -27.72
CA ARG A 489 -11.34 -23.71 -28.44
C ARG A 489 -11.80 -22.67 -29.47
N ARG A 490 -12.14 -23.12 -30.67
CA ARG A 490 -12.61 -22.29 -31.79
C ARG A 490 -13.97 -22.76 -32.24
N ASN A 491 -14.82 -21.82 -32.64
CA ASN A 491 -16.08 -22.14 -33.31
C ASN A 491 -15.76 -22.52 -34.75
N VAL A 492 -15.98 -23.78 -35.12
CA VAL A 492 -15.69 -24.33 -36.46
C VAL A 492 -16.94 -24.95 -37.07
N PRO A 493 -17.04 -25.03 -38.41
CA PRO A 493 -18.09 -25.79 -39.10
C PRO A 493 -18.15 -27.25 -38.65
N HIS A 494 -19.33 -27.88 -38.78
CA HIS A 494 -19.59 -29.23 -38.26
C HIS A 494 -18.71 -30.33 -38.87
N ASP A 495 -18.32 -30.17 -40.13
CA ASP A 495 -17.45 -31.09 -40.88
C ASP A 495 -15.96 -30.85 -40.63
N GLU A 496 -15.59 -29.86 -39.81
CA GLU A 496 -14.21 -29.51 -39.46
C GLU A 496 -13.92 -29.61 -37.95
N THR A 497 -14.64 -30.48 -37.23
CA THR A 497 -14.53 -30.63 -35.76
C THR A 497 -13.12 -30.94 -35.26
N GLU A 498 -12.25 -31.51 -36.09
CA GLU A 498 -10.83 -31.72 -35.78
C GLU A 498 -10.04 -30.41 -35.60
N ARG A 499 -10.56 -29.29 -36.13
CA ARG A 499 -10.00 -27.94 -35.97
C ARG A 499 -10.54 -27.21 -34.75
N GLU A 500 -11.51 -27.79 -34.03
CA GLU A 500 -12.17 -27.15 -32.88
C GLU A 500 -11.14 -26.75 -31.80
N PHE A 501 -10.11 -27.55 -31.59
CA PHE A 501 -9.03 -27.24 -30.64
C PHE A 501 -7.73 -26.92 -31.37
N THR A 502 -6.95 -26.00 -30.79
CA THR A 502 -5.57 -25.78 -31.24
C THR A 502 -4.70 -26.99 -30.91
N ARG A 503 -3.73 -27.29 -31.79
CA ARG A 503 -2.87 -28.48 -31.70
C ARG A 503 -1.63 -28.20 -30.84
N GLU A 504 -1.30 -29.14 -29.97
CA GLU A 504 -0.13 -29.09 -29.09
C GLU A 504 1.18 -29.03 -29.87
N GLY A 505 2.13 -28.21 -29.42
CA GLY A 505 3.44 -28.02 -30.04
C GLY A 505 3.43 -27.33 -31.41
N VAL A 506 2.26 -26.93 -31.94
CA VAL A 506 2.14 -26.35 -33.29
C VAL A 506 1.38 -25.03 -33.28
N ASP A 507 0.18 -25.02 -32.70
CA ASP A 507 -0.69 -23.85 -32.72
C ASP A 507 -0.63 -23.10 -31.38
N VAL A 508 -1.08 -21.84 -31.35
CA VAL A 508 -1.14 -21.06 -30.09
C VAL A 508 -2.14 -21.69 -29.11
N SER A 509 -1.76 -21.75 -27.83
CA SER A 509 -2.53 -22.34 -26.75
C SER A 509 -2.47 -21.45 -25.50
N TRP A 510 -3.29 -21.73 -24.47
CA TRP A 510 -3.23 -21.03 -23.19
C TRP A 510 -2.05 -21.50 -22.33
N PHE A 511 -1.79 -22.81 -22.35
CA PHE A 511 -0.63 -23.46 -21.75
C PHE A 511 -0.05 -24.49 -22.72
N ASP A 512 1.26 -24.58 -22.82
CA ASP A 512 2.02 -25.69 -23.42
C ASP A 512 3.39 -25.73 -22.74
N GLU A 513 3.44 -26.39 -21.59
CA GLU A 513 4.55 -26.26 -20.64
C GLU A 513 5.05 -27.62 -20.12
N GLY A 514 6.30 -27.63 -19.64
CA GLY A 514 6.88 -28.79 -18.95
C GLY A 514 7.29 -28.45 -17.52
N LYS A 515 7.85 -29.41 -16.78
CA LYS A 515 8.13 -29.23 -15.34
C LYS A 515 9.03 -28.04 -15.07
N ASP A 516 10.06 -27.82 -15.88
CA ASP A 516 10.97 -26.68 -15.71
C ASP A 516 10.24 -25.33 -15.79
N THR A 517 9.36 -25.14 -16.80
CA THR A 517 8.63 -23.88 -16.94
C THR A 517 7.51 -23.72 -15.91
N LEU A 518 6.82 -24.81 -15.56
CA LEU A 518 5.89 -24.82 -14.41
C LEU A 518 6.62 -24.49 -13.10
N THR A 519 7.81 -25.06 -12.89
CA THR A 519 8.67 -24.78 -11.72
C THR A 519 9.05 -23.31 -11.69
N ARG A 520 9.34 -22.70 -12.84
CA ARG A 520 9.60 -21.26 -12.93
C ARG A 520 8.37 -20.42 -12.63
N ARG A 521 7.16 -20.83 -13.04
CA ARG A 521 5.90 -20.17 -12.63
C ARG A 521 5.65 -20.27 -11.15
N VAL A 522 5.88 -21.44 -10.56
CA VAL A 522 5.78 -21.64 -9.12
C VAL A 522 6.82 -20.79 -8.39
N ARG A 523 8.09 -20.81 -8.81
CA ARG A 523 9.13 -19.93 -8.26
C ARG A 523 8.74 -18.48 -8.40
N GLN A 524 8.14 -18.09 -9.53
CA GLN A 524 7.61 -16.75 -9.74
C GLN A 524 6.54 -16.43 -8.70
N ILE A 525 5.51 -17.26 -8.54
CA ILE A 525 4.46 -17.09 -7.51
C ILE A 525 5.08 -17.01 -6.10
N LEU A 526 6.08 -17.86 -5.80
CA LEU A 526 6.74 -17.96 -4.50
C LEU A 526 7.82 -16.90 -4.26
N THR A 527 8.21 -16.11 -5.27
CA THR A 527 9.13 -14.98 -5.04
C THR A 527 8.54 -13.93 -4.09
N GLY A 528 7.22 -13.94 -3.89
CA GLY A 528 6.49 -12.91 -3.16
C GLY A 528 6.36 -11.58 -3.92
N ILE A 529 6.80 -11.53 -5.19
CA ILE A 529 6.72 -10.35 -6.07
C ILE A 529 6.06 -10.65 -7.42
N HIS A 530 5.25 -11.71 -7.50
CA HIS A 530 4.37 -11.96 -8.65
C HIS A 530 3.10 -11.12 -8.52
N TRP A 531 3.12 -9.90 -9.03
CA TRP A 531 2.06 -8.89 -8.81
C TRP A 531 0.63 -9.33 -9.16
N ALA A 532 0.47 -10.19 -10.16
CA ALA A 532 -0.85 -10.72 -10.52
C ALA A 532 -1.41 -11.72 -9.49
N GLU A 533 -0.55 -12.25 -8.61
CA GLU A 533 -0.86 -13.15 -7.49
C GLU A 533 -0.46 -12.57 -6.12
N GLU A 534 -0.39 -11.24 -5.96
CA GLU A 534 -0.11 -10.58 -4.67
C GLU A 534 -1.15 -9.45 -4.42
N PRO A 535 -1.99 -9.46 -3.36
CA PRO A 535 -2.09 -10.51 -2.34
C PRO A 535 -2.61 -11.79 -2.98
N PRO A 536 -2.21 -13.01 -2.58
CA PRO A 536 -2.48 -14.19 -3.39
C PRO A 536 -3.96 -14.57 -3.46
N SER A 537 -4.31 -15.19 -4.60
CA SER A 537 -5.70 -15.47 -4.93
C SER A 537 -6.30 -16.44 -3.92
N ARG A 538 -7.51 -16.16 -3.45
CA ARG A 538 -8.31 -17.15 -2.73
C ARG A 538 -8.92 -18.04 -3.80
N ILE A 539 -8.34 -19.21 -3.98
CA ILE A 539 -8.77 -20.16 -4.99
C ILE A 539 -9.43 -21.34 -4.28
N CYS A 540 -10.46 -21.87 -4.93
CA CYS A 540 -11.06 -23.13 -4.56
C CYS A 540 -11.12 -23.99 -5.81
N HIS A 541 -10.44 -25.13 -5.78
CA HIS A 541 -10.47 -26.16 -6.80
C HIS A 541 -11.45 -27.26 -6.41
N MET A 542 -12.47 -27.47 -7.24
CA MET A 542 -13.40 -28.58 -7.10
C MET A 542 -13.17 -29.57 -8.23
N ILE A 543 -12.60 -30.74 -7.90
CA ILE A 543 -12.39 -31.84 -8.84
C ILE A 543 -13.47 -32.88 -8.66
N SER A 544 -14.08 -33.33 -9.75
CA SER A 544 -15.13 -34.35 -9.71
C SER A 544 -15.14 -35.20 -10.98
N ASN A 545 -16.04 -36.18 -11.03
CA ASN A 545 -16.21 -37.12 -12.14
C ASN A 545 -14.88 -37.79 -12.56
N VAL A 546 -14.08 -38.22 -11.59
CA VAL A 546 -12.78 -38.87 -11.82
C VAL A 546 -12.99 -40.27 -12.41
N GLN A 547 -12.35 -40.53 -13.55
CA GLN A 547 -12.46 -41.76 -14.32
C GLN A 547 -11.08 -42.30 -14.66
N VAL A 548 -10.74 -43.47 -14.13
CA VAL A 548 -9.52 -44.22 -14.51
C VAL A 548 -9.83 -45.03 -15.77
N LEU A 549 -9.15 -44.68 -16.87
CA LEU A 549 -9.39 -45.25 -18.20
C LEU A 549 -8.58 -46.51 -18.48
N GLY A 550 -7.41 -46.64 -17.86
CA GLY A 550 -6.56 -47.83 -17.99
C GLY A 550 -5.13 -47.57 -17.53
N ALA A 551 -4.38 -48.65 -17.26
CA ALA A 551 -2.95 -48.60 -16.97
C ALA A 551 -2.16 -49.17 -18.16
N GLY A 552 -1.15 -48.44 -18.63
CA GLY A 552 -0.19 -48.94 -19.62
C GLY A 552 0.70 -50.02 -19.02
N PRO A 553 1.29 -50.91 -19.83
CA PRO A 553 2.24 -51.92 -19.33
C PRO A 553 3.43 -51.22 -18.65
N PRO A 554 4.08 -51.86 -17.64
CA PRO A 554 5.23 -51.26 -16.96
C PRO A 554 6.34 -50.96 -17.97
N GLY A 555 6.65 -49.67 -18.14
CA GLY A 555 7.75 -49.20 -18.98
C GLY A 555 9.01 -48.91 -18.16
N PRO A 556 10.14 -48.61 -18.81
CA PRO A 556 11.39 -48.27 -18.14
C PRO A 556 11.28 -47.06 -17.20
N SER A 557 10.26 -46.20 -17.39
CA SER A 557 9.98 -45.05 -16.53
C SER A 557 8.91 -45.30 -15.45
N GLY A 558 8.23 -46.45 -15.46
CA GLY A 558 7.15 -46.80 -14.53
C GLY A 558 5.84 -47.17 -15.22
N THR A 559 4.81 -47.50 -14.42
CA THR A 559 3.44 -47.78 -14.92
C THR A 559 2.66 -46.47 -15.01
N GLU A 560 2.05 -46.19 -16.16
CA GLU A 560 1.25 -44.98 -16.41
C GLU A 560 -0.24 -45.28 -16.43
N ILE A 561 -1.06 -44.35 -15.96
CA ILE A 561 -2.49 -44.50 -15.75
C ILE A 561 -3.21 -43.29 -16.32
N ALA A 562 -4.05 -43.53 -17.32
CA ALA A 562 -4.82 -42.47 -17.96
C ALA A 562 -6.09 -42.17 -17.15
N VAL A 563 -6.34 -40.89 -16.87
CA VAL A 563 -7.42 -40.41 -16.02
C VAL A 563 -8.16 -39.26 -16.72
N LYS A 564 -9.50 -39.22 -16.60
CA LYS A 564 -10.29 -38.03 -16.96
C LYS A 564 -11.03 -37.50 -15.76
N SER A 565 -11.17 -36.18 -15.66
CA SER A 565 -11.95 -35.54 -14.61
C SER A 565 -12.62 -34.25 -15.12
N ARG A 566 -13.46 -33.68 -14.26
CA ARG A 566 -14.07 -32.36 -14.41
C ARG A 566 -13.57 -31.46 -13.31
N PHE A 567 -13.46 -30.17 -13.60
CA PHE A 567 -13.08 -29.19 -12.61
C PHE A 567 -13.96 -27.95 -12.65
N LEU A 568 -14.09 -27.33 -11.47
CA LEU A 568 -14.49 -25.94 -11.31
C LEU A 568 -13.39 -25.24 -10.50
N VAL A 569 -12.91 -24.10 -10.98
CA VAL A 569 -12.01 -23.22 -10.24
C VAL A 569 -12.72 -21.91 -9.98
N TYR A 570 -12.96 -21.62 -8.70
CA TYR A 570 -13.39 -20.31 -8.26
C TYR A 570 -12.17 -19.54 -7.79
N ARG A 571 -11.93 -18.36 -8.37
CA ARG A 571 -10.88 -17.45 -7.92
C ARG A 571 -11.53 -16.18 -7.42
N ASN A 572 -11.40 -15.91 -6.13
CA ASN A 572 -11.61 -14.57 -5.60
C ASN A 572 -10.26 -13.88 -5.47
N ARG A 573 -10.16 -12.76 -6.14
CA ARG A 573 -9.06 -11.83 -6.07
C ARG A 573 -9.48 -10.58 -5.32
N VAL A 574 -8.57 -10.13 -4.46
CA VAL A 574 -8.74 -8.91 -3.67
C VAL A 574 -10.14 -8.86 -3.02
N GLU A 575 -10.86 -7.75 -3.08
CA GLU A 575 -12.17 -7.61 -2.44
C GLU A 575 -13.35 -8.12 -3.29
N THR A 576 -13.42 -7.77 -4.58
CA THR A 576 -14.62 -7.98 -5.41
C THR A 576 -14.35 -8.68 -6.74
N GLU A 577 -13.09 -8.96 -7.06
CA GLU A 577 -12.74 -9.57 -8.34
C GLU A 577 -12.97 -11.08 -8.25
N THR A 578 -13.82 -11.64 -9.10
CA THR A 578 -14.13 -13.07 -9.09
C THR A 578 -14.11 -13.65 -10.48
N ASP A 579 -13.39 -14.75 -10.67
CA ASP A 579 -13.41 -15.56 -11.88
C ASP A 579 -13.96 -16.96 -11.55
N VAL A 580 -14.78 -17.51 -12.45
CA VAL A 580 -15.29 -18.89 -12.36
C VAL A 580 -14.96 -19.61 -13.65
N LEU A 581 -14.13 -20.65 -13.55
CA LEU A 581 -13.70 -21.43 -14.71
C LEU A 581 -14.16 -22.87 -14.57
N VAL A 582 -14.84 -23.39 -15.59
CA VAL A 582 -15.38 -24.76 -15.63
C VAL A 582 -14.83 -25.48 -16.84
N GLY A 583 -14.36 -26.72 -16.64
CA GLY A 583 -13.76 -27.47 -17.72
C GLY A 583 -13.48 -28.94 -17.41
N LYS A 584 -12.64 -29.51 -18.26
CA LYS A 584 -12.32 -30.94 -18.32
C LYS A 584 -10.81 -31.12 -18.20
N ARG A 585 -10.37 -32.17 -17.51
CA ARG A 585 -8.97 -32.60 -17.51
C ARG A 585 -8.84 -34.00 -18.07
N GLU A 586 -7.76 -34.21 -18.80
CA GLU A 586 -7.28 -35.53 -19.22
C GLU A 586 -5.82 -35.64 -18.76
N ASP A 587 -5.60 -36.49 -17.77
CA ASP A 587 -4.34 -36.65 -17.05
C ASP A 587 -3.72 -38.01 -17.34
N LEU A 588 -2.39 -38.07 -17.33
CA LEU A 588 -1.62 -39.31 -17.31
C LEU A 588 -0.78 -39.32 -16.03
N LEU A 589 -1.09 -40.23 -15.11
CA LEU A 589 -0.40 -40.38 -13.84
C LEU A 589 0.59 -41.53 -13.91
N ARG A 590 1.82 -41.34 -13.46
CA ARG A 590 2.87 -42.35 -13.45
C ARG A 590 3.17 -42.78 -12.03
N ARG A 591 3.24 -44.09 -11.78
CA ARG A 591 3.72 -44.61 -10.50
C ARG A 591 5.24 -44.48 -10.42
N VAL A 592 5.72 -43.69 -9.46
CA VAL A 592 7.14 -43.46 -9.19
C VAL A 592 7.38 -43.65 -7.69
N ASN A 593 8.31 -44.54 -7.34
CA ASN A 593 8.67 -44.84 -5.94
C ASN A 593 7.47 -45.14 -5.02
N GLY A 594 6.44 -45.81 -5.55
CA GLY A 594 5.24 -46.21 -4.81
C GLY A 594 4.10 -45.18 -4.77
N GLY A 595 4.31 -43.93 -5.21
CA GLY A 595 3.28 -42.89 -5.29
C GLY A 595 2.95 -42.48 -6.73
N PHE A 596 1.85 -41.74 -6.92
CA PHE A 596 1.54 -41.12 -8.21
C PHE A 596 2.27 -39.81 -8.40
N LYS A 597 2.71 -39.59 -9.65
CA LYS A 597 3.10 -38.28 -10.16
C LYS A 597 2.38 -37.99 -11.48
N LEU A 598 2.01 -36.75 -11.73
CA LEU A 598 1.43 -36.29 -12.97
C LEU A 598 2.50 -36.22 -14.06
N ALA A 599 2.34 -37.03 -15.10
CA ALA A 599 3.20 -37.07 -16.28
C ALA A 599 2.62 -36.29 -17.47
N ARG A 600 1.30 -36.10 -17.52
CA ARG A 600 0.68 -35.25 -18.53
C ARG A 600 -0.65 -34.72 -18.03
N ARG A 601 -0.97 -33.47 -18.36
CA ARG A 601 -2.29 -32.87 -18.15
C ARG A 601 -2.71 -32.11 -19.40
N ARG A 602 -3.89 -32.42 -19.90
CA ARG A 602 -4.59 -31.64 -20.92
C ARG A 602 -5.83 -30.98 -20.29
N ILE A 603 -5.90 -29.66 -20.31
CA ILE A 603 -6.99 -28.87 -19.74
C ILE A 603 -7.86 -28.31 -20.86
N VAL A 604 -9.15 -28.59 -20.82
CA VAL A 604 -10.10 -28.07 -21.81
C VAL A 604 -11.10 -27.17 -21.11
N LEU A 605 -11.05 -25.88 -21.41
CA LEU A 605 -12.17 -24.97 -21.13
C LEU A 605 -13.19 -25.06 -22.24
N ASP A 606 -14.48 -25.12 -21.88
CA ASP A 606 -15.54 -25.23 -22.86
C ASP A 606 -15.82 -23.90 -23.61
N GLN A 607 -15.28 -22.76 -23.12
CA GLN A 607 -15.40 -21.42 -23.73
C GLN A 607 -14.32 -21.10 -24.77
N SER A 608 -14.68 -20.37 -25.83
CA SER A 608 -13.74 -19.91 -26.87
C SER A 608 -13.06 -18.58 -26.55
N VAL A 609 -13.68 -17.74 -25.71
CA VAL A 609 -13.11 -16.51 -25.17
C VAL A 609 -12.83 -16.70 -23.68
N LEU A 610 -11.62 -16.34 -23.23
CA LEU A 610 -11.28 -16.39 -21.82
C LEU A 610 -11.97 -15.24 -21.07
N LEU A 611 -12.82 -15.57 -20.10
CA LEU A 611 -13.57 -14.60 -19.30
C LEU A 611 -12.83 -14.13 -18.03
N ALA A 612 -11.57 -14.55 -17.86
CA ALA A 612 -10.68 -14.09 -16.81
C ALA A 612 -9.58 -13.21 -17.40
N LYS A 613 -9.13 -12.19 -16.66
CA LYS A 613 -8.07 -11.29 -17.14
C LYS A 613 -6.70 -11.98 -17.32
N ASN A 614 -6.47 -13.10 -16.63
CA ASN A 614 -5.25 -13.93 -16.71
C ASN A 614 -5.50 -15.32 -16.10
N LEU A 615 -4.55 -16.24 -16.34
CA LEU A 615 -4.51 -17.60 -15.77
C LEU A 615 -3.21 -17.77 -14.97
N THR A 616 -3.08 -17.08 -13.84
CA THR A 616 -1.87 -17.11 -13.00
C THR A 616 -1.87 -18.23 -11.96
N PHE A 617 -2.88 -19.10 -12.02
CA PHE A 617 -3.07 -20.27 -11.20
C PHE A 617 -3.05 -21.52 -12.07
N PHE A 618 -2.84 -22.66 -11.43
CA PHE A 618 -2.83 -23.95 -12.09
C PHE A 618 -4.21 -24.57 -12.01
N PHE A 619 -4.50 -25.44 -12.98
CA PHE A 619 -5.63 -26.34 -12.97
C PHE A 619 -5.07 -27.70 -12.53
#